data_AF-A0A3B6V9K5-F1
#
_entry.id   AF-A0A3B6V9K5-F1
#
_cell.length_a   1.000
_cell.length_b   1.000
_cell.length_c   1.000
_cell.angle_alpha   90.00
_cell.angle_beta   90.00
_cell.angle_gamma   90.00
#
_symmetry.space_group_name_H-M   'P 1'
#
loop_
_entity.id
_entity.type
_entity.pdbx_description
1 polymer ?
#
loop_
_entity_poly.entity_id
_entity_poly.type
_entity_poly.pdbx_seq_one_letter_code
_entity_poly.pdbx_strand_id
1 'polypeptide(L)'
;MKKIFILNIIAIFFFISCNEELITIVDEYNSPYSVYAIPGNNKVSISFWSGVIASDFAGFNIYAGNSASFTQPDNAIKNLSGAYPTVAGSNHTRTNYVIEIPNYTFNNGTLYYVAVTAYGTNDLVDNKYIETKIYSALPVVPRPEGNGNGTTLTADGQNVGSFANGKVTASGGWGVQYFGYQTNFNAVVNVTNNTDASFDTEAVYSINGLYIFKQTGGNGLAKIWIKSANSYQWAYQADASKWWGI
;
A
#
# COMPACT_ATOMS: atom_id res chain seq x y z
N MET A 1 -23.52 -37.19 -60.04
CA MET A 1 -23.50 -37.46 -58.59
C MET A 1 -22.19 -37.09 -57.87
N LYS A 2 -21.03 -36.92 -58.54
CA LYS A 2 -19.77 -36.51 -57.87
C LYS A 2 -19.67 -35.00 -57.50
N LYS A 3 -20.41 -34.11 -58.18
CA LYS A 3 -20.34 -32.65 -57.94
C LYS A 3 -21.15 -32.18 -56.72
N ILE A 4 -22.19 -32.92 -56.33
CA ILE A 4 -23.03 -32.61 -55.15
C ILE A 4 -22.36 -33.06 -53.85
N PHE A 5 -21.48 -34.06 -53.90
CA PHE A 5 -20.78 -34.59 -52.73
C PHE A 5 -19.68 -33.64 -52.21
N ILE A 6 -19.01 -32.91 -53.11
CA ILE A 6 -17.95 -31.96 -52.75
C ILE A 6 -18.51 -30.71 -52.06
N LEU A 7 -19.72 -30.26 -52.45
CA LEU A 7 -20.37 -29.10 -51.83
C LEU A 7 -20.80 -29.38 -50.37
N ASN A 8 -21.19 -30.62 -50.06
CA ASN A 8 -21.55 -31.02 -48.70
C ASN A 8 -20.34 -31.10 -47.77
N ILE A 9 -19.18 -31.54 -48.27
CA ILE A 9 -17.94 -31.59 -47.46
C ILE A 9 -17.44 -30.17 -47.12
N ILE A 10 -17.53 -29.22 -48.06
CA ILE A 10 -17.12 -27.83 -47.81
C ILE A 10 -18.07 -27.16 -46.80
N ALA A 11 -19.39 -27.40 -46.89
CA ALA A 11 -20.34 -26.87 -45.93
C ALA A 11 -20.10 -27.41 -44.51
N ILE A 12 -19.75 -28.70 -44.36
CA ILE A 12 -19.41 -29.30 -43.06
C ILE A 12 -18.18 -28.62 -42.42
N PHE A 13 -17.16 -28.26 -43.20
CA PHE A 13 -16.01 -27.52 -42.67
C PHE A 13 -16.36 -26.09 -42.23
N PHE A 14 -17.28 -25.40 -42.92
CA PHE A 14 -17.72 -24.06 -42.52
C PHE A 14 -18.64 -24.04 -41.28
N PHE A 15 -19.35 -25.13 -40.97
CA PHE A 15 -20.18 -25.24 -39.77
C PHE A 15 -19.45 -25.86 -38.56
N ILE A 16 -18.34 -26.59 -38.77
CA ILE A 16 -17.48 -27.07 -37.67
C ILE A 16 -16.43 -26.02 -37.27
N SER A 17 -16.09 -25.07 -38.14
CA SER A 17 -15.14 -23.98 -37.81
C SER A 17 -15.78 -22.83 -37.02
N CYS A 18 -16.95 -23.03 -36.41
CA CYS A 18 -17.56 -22.05 -35.53
C CYS A 18 -16.94 -22.21 -34.12
N ASN A 19 -16.14 -21.22 -33.73
CA ASN A 19 -15.62 -20.98 -32.38
C ASN A 19 -14.52 -21.91 -31.85
N GLU A 20 -13.42 -22.07 -32.58
CA GLU A 20 -12.15 -21.90 -31.88
C GLU A 20 -11.76 -20.44 -32.05
N GLU A 21 -12.30 -19.61 -31.15
CA GLU A 21 -11.70 -18.33 -30.87
C GLU A 21 -10.25 -18.64 -30.53
N LEU A 22 -9.35 -18.28 -31.44
CA LEU A 22 -7.91 -18.35 -31.23
C LEU A 22 -7.61 -17.32 -30.14
N ILE A 23 -7.92 -17.67 -28.90
CA ILE A 23 -7.54 -16.90 -27.71
C ILE A 23 -6.03 -17.02 -27.70
N THR A 24 -5.36 -16.02 -28.26
CA THR A 24 -3.98 -15.73 -27.88
C THR A 24 -4.02 -15.46 -26.39
N ILE A 25 -3.74 -16.49 -25.60
CA ILE A 25 -3.58 -16.47 -24.16
C ILE A 25 -2.33 -15.62 -23.87
N VAL A 26 -2.45 -14.30 -23.98
CA VAL A 26 -1.60 -13.38 -23.25
C VAL A 26 -2.31 -13.14 -21.92
N ASP A 27 -2.43 -14.22 -21.11
CA ASP A 27 -3.13 -14.27 -19.80
C ASP A 27 -2.30 -13.57 -18.71
N GLU A 28 -1.90 -12.33 -18.92
CA GLU A 28 -1.38 -11.54 -17.80
C GLU A 28 -2.28 -10.32 -17.66
N TYR A 29 -3.06 -10.26 -16.58
CA TYR A 29 -3.79 -9.05 -16.24
C TYR A 29 -2.82 -7.88 -16.11
N ASN A 30 -3.32 -6.67 -16.35
CA ASN A 30 -2.59 -5.48 -15.95
C ASN A 30 -2.31 -5.54 -14.45
N SER A 31 -1.03 -5.56 -14.08
CA SER A 31 -0.62 -5.58 -12.69
C SER A 31 -1.11 -4.31 -11.97
N PRO A 32 -1.49 -4.40 -10.68
CA PRO A 32 -1.67 -3.23 -9.84
C PRO A 32 -0.44 -2.31 -9.93
N TYR A 33 -0.66 -1.00 -9.99
CA TYR A 33 0.41 -0.02 -10.14
C TYR A 33 0.23 1.14 -9.16
N SER A 34 1.29 1.94 -9.01
CA SER A 34 1.37 2.98 -7.96
C SER A 34 0.97 2.41 -6.61
N VAL A 35 1.60 1.28 -6.26
CA VAL A 35 1.35 0.55 -5.02
C VAL A 35 2.12 1.23 -3.90
N TYR A 36 1.45 1.47 -2.77
CA TYR A 36 2.01 2.08 -1.57
C TYR A 36 1.58 1.30 -0.33
N ALA A 37 2.50 1.09 0.60
CA ALA A 37 2.20 0.55 1.92
C ALA A 37 1.98 1.71 2.90
N ILE A 38 0.88 1.67 3.64
CA ILE A 38 0.46 2.67 4.61
C ILE A 38 0.53 2.00 5.99
N PRO A 39 1.50 2.35 6.84
CA PRO A 39 1.57 1.85 8.20
C PRO A 39 0.48 2.49 9.06
N GLY A 40 0.11 1.80 10.13
CA GLY A 40 -0.65 2.35 11.25
C GLY A 40 -0.32 1.60 12.54
N ASN A 41 -1.10 1.85 13.59
CA ASN A 41 -0.91 1.20 14.88
C ASN A 41 -1.32 -0.28 14.84
N ASN A 42 -0.32 -1.17 14.90
CA ASN A 42 -0.45 -2.63 14.77
C ASN A 42 -1.22 -3.07 13.53
N LYS A 43 -1.09 -2.30 12.44
CA LYS A 43 -1.78 -2.56 11.17
C LYS A 43 -1.02 -1.99 9.98
N VAL A 44 -1.33 -2.51 8.80
CA VAL A 44 -0.87 -2.00 7.51
C VAL A 44 -2.05 -1.98 6.55
N SER A 45 -2.17 -0.91 5.78
CA SER A 45 -3.02 -0.83 4.60
C SER A 45 -2.18 -0.76 3.34
N ILE A 46 -2.72 -1.23 2.23
CA ILE A 46 -2.10 -1.10 0.91
C ILE A 46 -2.98 -0.25 0.00
N SER A 47 -2.38 0.75 -0.63
CA SER A 47 -3.02 1.63 -1.60
C SER A 47 -2.49 1.32 -2.98
N PHE A 48 -3.35 1.11 -3.97
CA PHE A 48 -2.93 0.86 -5.34
C PHE A 48 -3.99 1.27 -6.35
N TRP A 49 -3.57 1.49 -7.59
CA TRP A 49 -4.48 1.67 -8.70
C TRP A 49 -4.60 0.37 -9.48
N SER A 50 -5.82 0.05 -9.92
CA SER A 50 -6.07 -1.05 -10.83
C SER A 50 -7.03 -0.62 -11.95
N GLY A 51 -6.79 -1.17 -13.13
CA GLY A 51 -7.62 -1.01 -14.32
C GLY A 51 -7.74 -2.34 -15.06
N VAL A 52 -7.89 -3.44 -14.33
CA VAL A 52 -8.11 -4.77 -14.92
C VAL A 52 -9.50 -4.81 -15.54
N ILE A 53 -9.57 -5.17 -16.83
CA ILE A 53 -10.79 -5.28 -17.60
C ILE A 53 -10.78 -6.69 -18.21
N ALA A 54 -11.31 -7.66 -17.49
CA ALA A 54 -11.42 -9.04 -17.94
C ALA A 54 -12.64 -9.71 -17.31
N SER A 55 -13.28 -10.60 -18.06
CA SER A 55 -14.51 -11.29 -17.63
C SER A 55 -14.27 -12.34 -16.54
N ASP A 56 -13.04 -12.83 -16.43
CA ASP A 56 -12.60 -13.86 -15.49
C ASP A 56 -11.86 -13.29 -14.27
N PHE A 57 -11.80 -11.96 -14.13
CA PHE A 57 -11.21 -11.30 -12.98
C PHE A 57 -11.98 -11.63 -11.70
N ALA A 58 -11.28 -12.20 -10.72
CA ALA A 58 -11.88 -12.63 -9.45
C ALA A 58 -11.56 -11.66 -8.32
N GLY A 59 -10.36 -11.06 -8.28
CA GLY A 59 -10.00 -10.14 -7.20
C GLY A 59 -8.51 -9.85 -7.08
N PHE A 60 -8.08 -9.50 -5.86
CA PHE A 60 -6.68 -9.20 -5.57
C PHE A 60 -6.15 -10.09 -4.45
N ASN A 61 -4.99 -10.70 -4.65
CA ASN A 61 -4.27 -11.32 -3.55
C ASN A 61 -3.40 -10.28 -2.87
N ILE A 62 -3.36 -10.35 -1.54
CA ILE A 62 -2.53 -9.50 -0.71
C ILE A 62 -1.53 -10.41 0.01
N TYR A 63 -0.29 -9.98 0.04
CA TYR A 63 0.82 -10.67 0.68
C TYR A 63 1.40 -9.76 1.75
N ALA A 64 1.71 -10.33 2.92
CA ALA A 64 2.51 -9.66 3.93
C ALA A 64 3.43 -10.66 4.62
N GLY A 65 4.63 -10.23 4.96
CA GLY A 65 5.64 -11.09 5.59
C GLY A 65 6.83 -10.30 6.08
N ASN A 66 7.71 -10.95 6.85
CA ASN A 66 9.01 -10.39 7.24
C ASN A 66 10.10 -10.65 6.18
N SER A 67 9.75 -11.25 5.04
CA SER A 67 10.59 -11.47 3.87
C SER A 67 10.06 -10.67 2.69
N ALA A 68 10.96 -10.14 1.86
CA ALA A 68 10.60 -9.46 0.62
C ALA A 68 10.22 -10.44 -0.52
N SER A 69 10.36 -11.75 -0.30
CA SER A 69 10.04 -12.78 -1.27
C SER A 69 8.80 -13.56 -0.85
N PHE A 70 7.87 -13.71 -1.79
CA PHE A 70 6.61 -14.44 -1.61
C PHE A 70 6.48 -15.53 -2.66
N THR A 71 6.01 -16.70 -2.25
CA THR A 71 5.55 -17.78 -3.13
C THR A 71 4.08 -17.56 -3.46
N GLN A 72 3.77 -17.34 -4.73
CA GLN A 72 2.39 -17.18 -5.22
C GLN A 72 1.80 -18.54 -5.63
N PRO A 73 0.54 -18.85 -5.30
CA PRO A 73 -0.38 -18.08 -4.44
C PRO A 73 -0.27 -18.45 -2.95
N ASP A 74 0.66 -19.33 -2.56
CA ASP A 74 0.71 -19.97 -1.24
C ASP A 74 0.86 -19.01 -0.06
N ASN A 75 1.53 -17.87 -0.26
CA ASN A 75 1.72 -16.86 0.78
C ASN A 75 0.62 -15.79 0.81
N ALA A 76 -0.39 -15.87 -0.05
CA ALA A 76 -1.48 -14.91 -0.04
C ALA A 76 -2.28 -15.02 1.27
N ILE A 77 -2.57 -13.87 1.86
CA ILE A 77 -3.32 -13.78 3.11
C ILE A 77 -4.77 -14.14 2.84
N LYS A 78 -5.31 -15.09 3.59
CA LYS A 78 -6.68 -15.57 3.45
C LYS A 78 -7.63 -14.84 4.40
N ASN A 79 -8.89 -14.72 3.98
CA ASN A 79 -9.97 -14.24 4.85
C ASN A 79 -10.30 -15.29 5.93
N LEU A 80 -11.21 -14.97 6.85
CA LEU A 80 -11.56 -15.85 7.98
C LEU A 80 -12.17 -17.18 7.54
N SER A 81 -12.73 -17.23 6.33
CA SER A 81 -13.29 -18.44 5.72
C SER A 81 -12.24 -19.26 4.96
N GLY A 82 -10.96 -18.87 4.99
CA GLY A 82 -9.88 -19.52 4.27
C GLY A 82 -9.86 -19.25 2.76
N ALA A 83 -10.67 -18.30 2.27
CA ALA A 83 -10.70 -17.89 0.88
C ALA A 83 -9.78 -16.69 0.60
N TYR A 84 -9.37 -16.51 -0.65
CA TYR A 84 -8.59 -15.34 -1.06
C TYR A 84 -9.40 -14.04 -0.88
N PRO A 85 -8.77 -12.91 -0.53
CA PRO A 85 -9.47 -11.64 -0.33
C PRO A 85 -10.07 -11.16 -1.66
N THR A 86 -11.38 -11.35 -1.80
CA THR A 86 -12.11 -10.85 -2.96
C THR A 86 -12.50 -9.41 -2.69
N VAL A 87 -12.03 -8.45 -3.49
CA VAL A 87 -12.60 -7.10 -3.46
C VAL A 87 -13.89 -7.15 -4.25
N ALA A 88 -15.01 -7.04 -3.56
CA ALA A 88 -16.33 -7.05 -4.20
C ALA A 88 -16.47 -5.83 -5.13
N GLY A 89 -16.75 -6.10 -6.40
CA GLY A 89 -17.03 -5.10 -7.42
C GLY A 89 -15.78 -4.51 -8.07
N SER A 90 -15.47 -4.95 -9.28
CA SER A 90 -14.79 -4.10 -10.25
C SER A 90 -15.75 -3.83 -11.40
N ASN A 91 -16.44 -2.69 -11.33
CA ASN A 91 -16.82 -2.05 -12.58
C ASN A 91 -15.50 -1.76 -13.33
N HIS A 92 -15.51 -1.91 -14.66
CA HIS A 92 -14.38 -1.83 -15.59
C HIS A 92 -13.63 -0.46 -15.64
N THR A 93 -13.71 0.32 -14.58
CA THR A 93 -13.17 1.66 -14.45
C THR A 93 -11.92 1.65 -13.58
N ARG A 94 -10.90 2.41 -14.02
CA ARG A 94 -9.67 2.68 -13.29
C ARG A 94 -10.00 3.23 -11.89
N THR A 95 -9.71 2.44 -10.86
CA THR A 95 -10.11 2.72 -9.48
C THR A 95 -8.90 2.66 -8.55
N ASN A 96 -8.84 3.59 -7.59
CA ASN A 96 -7.89 3.54 -6.49
C ASN A 96 -8.50 2.72 -5.36
N TYR A 97 -7.75 1.74 -4.86
CA TYR A 97 -8.12 0.91 -3.74
C TYR A 97 -7.22 1.23 -2.56
N VAL A 98 -7.81 1.33 -1.37
CA VAL A 98 -7.09 1.36 -0.09
C VAL A 98 -7.66 0.23 0.77
N ILE A 99 -6.85 -0.79 1.01
CA ILE A 99 -7.29 -2.01 1.70
C ILE A 99 -6.45 -2.17 2.96
N GLU A 100 -7.09 -2.15 4.13
CA GLU A 100 -6.45 -2.60 5.37
C GLU A 100 -6.23 -4.12 5.29
N ILE A 101 -5.01 -4.58 5.50
CA ILE A 101 -4.64 -5.99 5.33
C ILE A 101 -5.34 -6.81 6.42
N PRO A 102 -6.32 -7.67 6.07
CA PRO A 102 -7.07 -8.41 7.06
C PRO A 102 -6.25 -9.59 7.60
N ASN A 103 -6.56 -10.06 8.80
CA ASN A 103 -6.09 -11.36 9.33
C ASN A 103 -4.57 -11.58 9.35
N TYR A 104 -3.78 -10.51 9.40
CA TYR A 104 -2.34 -10.57 9.62
C TYR A 104 -1.98 -9.80 10.88
N THR A 105 -1.25 -10.43 11.80
CA THR A 105 -0.86 -9.79 13.06
C THR A 105 0.40 -8.97 12.84
N PHE A 106 0.23 -7.65 12.83
CA PHE A 106 1.32 -6.70 12.72
C PHE A 106 1.77 -6.23 14.10
N ASN A 107 3.07 -6.23 14.33
CA ASN A 107 3.68 -5.65 15.52
C ASN A 107 4.35 -4.32 15.17
N ASN A 108 4.09 -3.29 15.96
CA ASN A 108 4.79 -2.02 15.82
C ASN A 108 6.32 -2.18 15.90
N GLY A 109 7.05 -1.38 15.12
CA GLY A 109 8.52 -1.39 15.08
C GLY A 109 9.14 -2.57 14.32
N THR A 110 8.33 -3.49 13.82
CA THR A 110 8.81 -4.62 13.01
C THR A 110 8.75 -4.28 11.52
N LEU A 111 9.82 -4.58 10.77
CA LEU A 111 9.82 -4.44 9.32
C LEU A 111 9.02 -5.58 8.68
N TYR A 112 8.04 -5.20 7.88
CA TYR A 112 7.29 -6.08 6.99
C TYR A 112 7.47 -5.64 5.55
N TYR A 113 7.17 -6.57 4.65
CA TYR A 113 7.03 -6.34 3.23
C TYR A 113 5.60 -6.68 2.84
N VAL A 114 5.02 -5.90 1.94
CA VAL A 114 3.66 -6.14 1.43
C VAL A 114 3.63 -6.09 -0.09
N ALA A 115 2.80 -6.94 -0.70
CA ALA A 115 2.60 -6.96 -2.13
C ALA A 115 1.12 -7.21 -2.46
N VAL A 116 0.72 -6.84 -3.67
CA VAL A 116 -0.62 -7.08 -4.20
C VAL A 116 -0.54 -7.51 -5.66
N THR A 117 -1.42 -8.42 -6.03
CA THR A 117 -1.54 -8.96 -7.38
C THR A 117 -3.00 -9.08 -7.76
N ALA A 118 -3.30 -9.01 -9.06
CA ALA A 118 -4.62 -9.32 -9.59
C ALA A 118 -4.69 -10.82 -9.91
N TYR A 119 -5.81 -11.46 -9.58
CA TYR A 119 -6.05 -12.85 -9.95
C TYR A 119 -7.45 -13.06 -10.51
N GLY A 120 -7.61 -14.16 -11.24
CA GLY A 120 -8.85 -14.58 -11.84
C GLY A 120 -8.99 -16.09 -11.90
N THR A 121 -10.22 -16.52 -12.16
CA THR A 121 -10.60 -17.93 -12.26
C THR A 121 -11.39 -18.08 -13.55
N ASN A 122 -10.81 -18.81 -14.51
CA ASN A 122 -11.47 -19.05 -15.79
C ASN A 122 -12.26 -20.38 -15.74
N ASP A 123 -13.58 -20.28 -15.66
CA ASP A 123 -14.48 -21.44 -15.62
C ASP A 123 -14.70 -22.08 -17.02
N LEU A 124 -14.27 -21.42 -18.10
CA LEU A 124 -14.47 -21.89 -19.48
C LEU A 124 -13.34 -22.82 -19.96
N VAL A 125 -12.18 -22.80 -19.29
CA VAL A 125 -11.03 -23.67 -19.61
C VAL A 125 -10.39 -24.17 -18.31
N ASP A 126 -10.75 -25.39 -17.89
CA ASP A 126 -10.08 -26.19 -16.85
C ASP A 126 -9.76 -25.50 -15.50
N ASN A 127 -10.64 -24.62 -15.00
CA ASN A 127 -10.46 -23.92 -13.70
C ASN A 127 -9.07 -23.29 -13.57
N LYS A 128 -8.55 -22.73 -14.66
CA LYS A 128 -7.19 -22.18 -14.67
C LYS A 128 -7.14 -20.96 -13.75
N TYR A 129 -6.28 -21.05 -12.74
CA TYR A 129 -5.93 -19.94 -11.87
C TYR A 129 -4.87 -19.08 -12.55
N ILE A 130 -5.18 -17.79 -12.73
CA ILE A 130 -4.29 -16.82 -13.38
C ILE A 130 -4.02 -15.70 -12.38
N GLU A 131 -2.76 -15.39 -12.15
CA GLU A 131 -2.35 -14.33 -11.23
C GLU A 131 -1.18 -13.52 -11.79
N THR A 132 -1.23 -12.20 -11.66
CA THR A 132 -0.11 -11.33 -12.03
C THR A 132 1.10 -11.58 -11.15
N LYS A 133 2.31 -11.54 -11.72
CA LYS A 133 3.54 -11.73 -10.95
C LYS A 133 3.77 -10.60 -9.94
N ILE A 134 4.31 -10.95 -8.78
CA ILE A 134 4.86 -9.96 -7.84
C ILE A 134 6.20 -9.47 -8.39
N TYR A 135 6.22 -8.22 -8.86
CA TYR A 135 7.47 -7.57 -9.31
C TYR A 135 8.23 -6.86 -8.19
N SER A 136 7.53 -6.43 -7.14
CA SER A 136 8.14 -5.73 -6.01
C SER A 136 7.31 -5.90 -4.76
N ALA A 137 7.99 -6.01 -3.62
CA ALA A 137 7.40 -5.99 -2.30
C ALA A 137 7.78 -4.68 -1.60
N LEU A 138 6.82 -4.00 -1.01
CA LEU A 138 7.00 -2.68 -0.41
C LEU A 138 7.34 -2.81 1.08
N PRO A 139 8.47 -2.23 1.54
CA PRO A 139 8.79 -2.22 2.95
C PRO A 139 7.85 -1.31 3.72
N VAL A 140 7.50 -1.71 4.95
CA VAL A 140 6.64 -0.94 5.85
C VAL A 140 6.90 -1.34 7.30
N VAL A 141 6.90 -0.37 8.20
CA VAL A 141 6.99 -0.58 9.65
C VAL A 141 5.72 -0.01 10.30
N PRO A 142 4.80 -0.86 10.78
CA PRO A 142 3.70 -0.45 11.65
C PRO A 142 4.24 0.30 12.86
N ARG A 143 3.49 1.26 13.38
CA ARG A 143 3.97 2.13 14.44
C ARG A 143 2.85 2.69 15.30
N PRO A 144 3.12 2.98 16.58
CA PRO A 144 2.15 3.63 17.43
C PRO A 144 1.75 4.99 16.84
N GLU A 145 0.45 5.26 16.93
CA GLU A 145 -0.16 6.52 16.54
C GLU A 145 -1.08 6.98 17.66
N GLY A 146 -1.27 8.28 17.75
CA GLY A 146 -2.17 8.85 18.73
C GLY A 146 -2.51 10.30 18.45
N ASN A 147 -3.23 10.88 19.39
CA ASN A 147 -3.55 12.30 19.40
C ASN A 147 -2.90 12.95 20.62
N GLY A 148 -2.61 14.24 20.50
CA GLY A 148 -2.19 15.05 21.63
C GLY A 148 -2.89 16.41 21.61
N ASN A 149 -2.84 17.08 22.75
CA ASN A 149 -3.50 18.36 23.00
C ASN A 149 -2.50 19.37 23.56
N GLY A 150 -2.77 20.65 23.32
CA GLY A 150 -1.90 21.75 23.71
C GLY A 150 -0.81 22.07 22.69
N THR A 151 0.20 22.78 23.15
CA THR A 151 1.30 23.32 22.32
C THR A 151 2.61 22.56 22.46
N THR A 152 2.76 21.74 23.51
CA THR A 152 3.87 20.79 23.65
C THR A 152 3.58 19.57 22.79
N LEU A 153 4.51 19.24 21.90
CA LEU A 153 4.40 18.14 20.95
C LEU A 153 5.07 16.91 21.57
N THR A 154 4.23 15.92 21.86
CA THR A 154 4.69 14.60 22.33
C THR A 154 4.27 13.49 21.37
N ALA A 155 5.14 12.50 21.17
CA ALA A 155 4.85 11.30 20.40
C ALA A 155 5.33 10.08 21.21
N ASP A 156 4.41 9.17 21.52
CA ASP A 156 4.68 7.98 22.35
C ASP A 156 5.40 8.30 23.68
N GLY A 157 4.98 9.37 24.35
CA GLY A 157 5.56 9.85 25.61
C GLY A 157 6.86 10.66 25.47
N GLN A 158 7.46 10.74 24.28
CA GLN A 158 8.64 11.57 24.01
C GLN A 158 8.24 13.02 23.75
N ASN A 159 8.88 13.98 24.42
CA ASN A 159 8.75 15.41 24.05
C ASN A 159 9.66 15.72 22.86
N VAL A 160 9.06 15.91 21.68
CA VAL A 160 9.79 16.17 20.43
C VAL A 160 9.90 17.67 20.11
N GLY A 161 9.03 18.50 20.69
CA GLY A 161 9.07 19.94 20.46
C GLY A 161 7.89 20.69 21.05
N SER A 162 7.71 21.93 20.61
CA SER A 162 6.53 22.74 20.92
C SER A 162 6.24 23.72 19.79
N PHE A 163 5.05 24.30 19.78
CA PHE A 163 4.74 25.41 18.87
C PHE A 163 4.22 26.64 19.60
N ALA A 164 4.83 27.79 19.31
CA ALA A 164 4.48 29.10 19.87
C ALA A 164 5.04 30.21 18.97
N ASN A 165 4.49 31.41 19.04
CA ASN A 165 5.01 32.60 18.36
C ASN A 165 5.25 32.41 16.84
N GLY A 166 4.39 31.64 16.18
CA GLY A 166 4.50 31.37 14.74
C GLY A 166 5.61 30.38 14.34
N LYS A 167 6.18 29.64 15.30
CA LYS A 167 7.20 28.62 15.04
C LYS A 167 6.87 27.28 15.70
N VAL A 168 7.40 26.22 15.11
CA VAL A 168 7.55 24.90 15.74
C VAL A 168 9.02 24.75 16.10
N THR A 169 9.34 24.58 17.37
CA THR A 169 10.71 24.44 17.88
C THR A 169 10.94 23.03 18.38
N ALA A 170 12.01 22.39 17.92
CA ALA A 170 12.39 21.05 18.37
C ALA A 170 12.92 21.08 19.81
N SER A 171 12.60 20.03 20.57
CA SER A 171 13.16 19.83 21.91
C SER A 171 14.63 19.41 21.82
N GLY A 172 15.38 19.54 22.92
CA GLY A 172 16.78 19.10 22.96
C GLY A 172 16.94 17.63 22.55
N GLY A 173 17.88 17.34 21.65
CA GLY A 173 18.09 16.00 21.08
C GLY A 173 17.20 15.65 19.88
N TRP A 174 16.40 16.62 19.39
CA TRP A 174 15.59 16.50 18.18
C TRP A 174 15.89 17.62 17.19
N GLY A 175 15.77 17.33 15.91
CA GLY A 175 15.60 18.32 14.84
C GLY A 175 14.21 18.20 14.21
N VAL A 176 13.75 19.25 13.53
CA VAL A 176 12.43 19.35 12.88
C VAL A 176 12.57 19.75 11.41
N GLN A 177 11.68 19.21 10.57
CA GLN A 177 11.53 19.63 9.18
C GLN A 177 10.03 19.74 8.85
N TYR A 178 9.66 20.80 8.12
CA TYR A 178 8.30 21.06 7.68
C TYR A 178 8.03 20.47 6.29
N PHE A 179 6.91 19.75 6.15
CA PHE A 179 6.47 19.06 4.93
C PHE A 179 5.20 19.66 4.32
N GLY A 180 4.84 20.88 4.70
CA GLY A 180 3.71 21.59 4.12
C GLY A 180 2.37 21.26 4.78
N TYR A 181 1.33 21.86 4.21
CA TYR A 181 -0.07 21.61 4.55
C TYR A 181 -0.49 20.21 4.11
N GLN A 182 -1.18 19.49 4.99
CA GLN A 182 -1.71 18.15 4.72
C GLN A 182 -3.19 18.06 5.04
N THR A 183 -3.89 17.19 4.29
CA THR A 183 -5.29 16.81 4.55
C THR A 183 -5.44 15.35 4.99
N ASN A 184 -4.34 14.59 4.97
CA ASN A 184 -4.33 13.17 5.28
C ASN A 184 -3.08 12.79 6.05
N PHE A 185 -3.26 12.34 7.30
CA PHE A 185 -2.16 11.88 8.14
C PHE A 185 -1.49 10.60 7.62
N ASN A 186 -2.24 9.75 6.92
CA ASN A 186 -1.80 8.44 6.47
C ASN A 186 -0.86 8.51 5.25
N ALA A 187 -0.62 9.69 4.69
CA ALA A 187 0.35 9.88 3.62
C ALA A 187 1.76 9.60 4.15
N VAL A 188 2.43 8.58 3.63
CA VAL A 188 3.80 8.22 4.06
C VAL A 188 4.81 9.21 3.52
N VAL A 189 5.69 9.67 4.41
CA VAL A 189 6.85 10.50 4.10
C VAL A 189 8.09 9.64 4.22
N ASN A 190 8.78 9.41 3.10
CA ASN A 190 10.07 8.74 3.10
C ASN A 190 11.20 9.76 3.25
N VAL A 191 11.84 9.78 4.41
CA VAL A 191 12.92 10.74 4.73
C VAL A 191 14.21 10.27 4.08
N THR A 192 14.62 10.95 3.01
CA THR A 192 15.84 10.60 2.26
C THR A 192 17.07 11.38 2.72
N ASN A 193 16.87 12.54 3.35
CA ASN A 193 17.88 13.37 4.00
C ASN A 193 17.98 13.04 5.49
N ASN A 194 18.30 11.81 5.84
CA ASN A 194 18.28 11.29 7.21
C ASN A 194 19.56 11.57 8.03
N THR A 195 20.36 12.57 7.68
CA THR A 195 21.53 12.96 8.47
C THR A 195 21.13 13.87 9.64
N ASP A 196 21.98 14.03 10.64
CA ASP A 196 21.64 14.90 11.78
C ASP A 196 21.62 16.39 11.41
N ALA A 197 22.45 16.79 10.43
CA ALA A 197 22.59 18.18 10.01
C ALA A 197 21.50 18.66 9.04
N SER A 198 20.59 17.78 8.61
CA SER A 198 19.55 18.10 7.63
C SER A 198 18.22 18.56 8.24
N PHE A 199 18.05 18.41 9.55
CA PHE A 199 16.88 18.86 10.29
C PHE A 199 17.23 20.12 11.07
N ASP A 200 16.34 21.10 11.04
CA ASP A 200 16.53 22.38 11.71
C ASP A 200 16.16 22.30 13.19
N THR A 201 16.51 23.32 13.98
CA THR A 201 16.04 23.44 15.38
C THR A 201 14.64 24.07 15.46
N GLU A 202 14.20 24.72 14.39
CA GLU A 202 12.88 25.34 14.30
C GLU A 202 12.35 25.32 12.85
N ALA A 203 11.03 25.33 12.72
CA ALA A 203 10.33 25.44 11.44
C ALA A 203 9.14 26.40 11.56
N VAL A 204 8.62 26.85 10.41
CA VAL A 204 7.41 27.70 10.37
C VAL A 204 6.20 26.95 10.92
N TYR A 205 5.40 27.60 11.77
CA TYR A 205 4.14 27.04 12.25
C TYR A 205 3.00 27.25 11.23
N SER A 206 2.23 26.19 10.99
CA SER A 206 0.98 26.24 10.24
C SER A 206 -0.02 25.25 10.84
N ILE A 207 -1.29 25.69 10.91
CA ILE A 207 -2.41 24.75 11.09
C ILE A 207 -2.47 23.85 9.86
N ASN A 208 -2.80 22.58 10.10
CA ASN A 208 -2.69 21.47 9.16
C ASN A 208 -1.29 21.24 8.61
N GLY A 209 -0.26 21.81 9.24
CA GLY A 209 1.13 21.58 8.89
C GLY A 209 1.61 20.21 9.35
N LEU A 210 2.34 19.51 8.48
CA LEU A 210 3.01 18.26 8.80
C LEU A 210 4.49 18.49 9.08
N TYR A 211 4.96 17.93 10.18
CA TYR A 211 6.32 18.06 10.66
C TYR A 211 6.89 16.68 10.93
N ILE A 212 8.11 16.44 10.45
CA ILE A 212 8.89 15.28 10.85
C ILE A 212 9.95 15.76 11.83
N PHE A 213 10.05 15.07 12.96
CA PHE A 213 11.10 15.24 13.94
C PHE A 213 12.03 14.04 13.86
N LYS A 214 13.33 14.31 13.84
CA LYS A 214 14.38 13.29 13.84
C LYS A 214 15.19 13.41 15.12
N GLN A 215 15.43 12.29 15.79
CA GLN A 215 16.33 12.24 16.93
C GLN A 215 17.78 12.46 16.46
N THR A 216 18.49 13.40 17.08
CA THR A 216 19.91 13.67 16.81
C THR A 216 20.76 12.56 17.39
N GLY A 217 21.70 12.01 16.61
CA GLY A 217 22.56 10.90 17.03
C GLY A 217 21.83 9.55 17.20
N GLY A 218 20.59 9.46 16.73
CA GLY A 218 19.74 8.27 16.82
C GLY A 218 18.86 8.07 15.58
N ASN A 219 18.01 7.05 15.66
CA ASN A 219 17.12 6.64 14.58
C ASN A 219 15.63 6.87 14.89
N GLY A 220 15.32 7.59 15.96
CA GLY A 220 13.94 7.96 16.29
C GLY A 220 13.37 8.93 15.25
N LEU A 221 12.16 8.64 14.76
CA LEU A 221 11.35 9.54 13.95
C LEU A 221 10.01 9.78 14.62
N ALA A 222 9.56 11.02 14.65
CA ALA A 222 8.19 11.36 15.01
C ALA A 222 7.55 12.18 13.89
N LYS A 223 6.33 11.82 13.52
CA LYS A 223 5.52 12.59 12.59
C LYS A 223 4.44 13.29 13.39
N ILE A 224 4.34 14.59 13.24
CA ILE A 224 3.34 15.43 13.90
C ILE A 224 2.54 16.16 12.84
N TRP A 225 1.23 16.03 12.88
CA TRP A 225 0.30 16.84 12.10
C TRP A 225 -0.49 17.73 13.03
N ILE A 226 -0.25 19.03 12.98
CA ILE A 226 -0.95 20.01 13.81
C ILE A 226 -2.33 20.25 13.21
N LYS A 227 -3.39 19.79 13.86
CA LYS A 227 -4.77 19.89 13.33
C LYS A 227 -5.43 21.22 13.69
N SER A 228 -5.04 21.81 14.82
CA SER A 228 -5.57 23.09 15.29
C SER A 228 -4.54 23.79 16.19
N ALA A 229 -4.88 24.98 16.69
CA ALA A 229 -4.04 25.72 17.64
C ALA A 229 -3.75 24.99 18.98
N ASN A 230 -4.41 23.86 19.24
CA ASN A 230 -4.32 23.13 20.50
C ASN A 230 -4.49 21.62 20.35
N SER A 231 -4.37 21.07 19.13
CA SER A 231 -4.47 19.64 18.90
C SER A 231 -3.60 19.19 17.75
N TYR A 232 -3.08 17.98 17.87
CA TYR A 232 -2.25 17.36 16.85
C TYR A 232 -2.45 15.84 16.84
N GLN A 233 -2.12 15.23 15.71
CA GLN A 233 -1.98 13.78 15.57
C GLN A 233 -0.50 13.44 15.44
N TRP A 234 -0.12 12.28 15.97
CA TRP A 234 1.26 11.85 15.96
C TRP A 234 1.42 10.38 15.58
N ALA A 235 2.57 10.05 15.02
CA ALA A 235 3.07 8.70 14.84
C ALA A 235 4.53 8.67 15.26
N TYR A 236 4.97 7.57 15.87
CA TYR A 236 6.32 7.46 16.41
C TYR A 236 6.99 6.16 15.98
N GLN A 237 8.20 6.27 15.46
CA GLN A 237 9.04 5.12 15.14
C GLN A 237 10.35 5.25 15.93
N ALA A 238 10.51 4.41 16.94
CA ALA A 238 11.68 4.43 17.83
C ALA A 238 13.00 4.14 17.09
N ASP A 239 12.93 3.32 16.04
CA ASP A 239 14.09 2.99 15.20
C ASP A 239 13.70 2.91 13.72
N ALA A 240 14.15 3.91 12.95
CA ALA A 240 13.97 4.01 11.51
C ALA A 240 15.13 3.43 10.68
N SER A 241 16.14 2.80 11.30
CA SER A 241 17.32 2.29 10.61
C SER A 241 17.01 1.33 9.45
N LYS A 242 15.90 0.58 9.56
CA LYS A 242 15.46 -0.41 8.56
C LYS A 242 14.53 0.18 7.49
N TRP A 243 13.87 1.30 7.79
CA TRP A 243 12.94 1.99 6.89
C TRP A 243 12.68 3.41 7.40
N TRP A 244 13.06 4.40 6.60
CA TRP A 244 12.91 5.84 6.90
C TRP A 244 11.55 6.41 6.49
N GLY A 245 10.52 5.57 6.38
CA GLY A 245 9.16 5.98 6.08
C GLY A 245 8.34 6.24 7.34
N ILE A 246 7.81 7.46 7.50
CA ILE A 246 6.92 7.85 8.61
C ILE A 246 5.63 8.57 8.19
#